data_AF-R9AYS1-F1
#
_entry.id   AF-R9AYS1-F1
#
_cell.length_a   1.000
_cell.length_b   1.000
_cell.length_c   1.000
_cell.angle_alpha   90.00
_cell.angle_beta   90.00
_cell.angle_gamma   90.00
#
_symmetry.space_group_name_H-M   'P 1'
#
loop_
_entity.id
_entity.type
_entity.pdbx_description
1 polymer ?
#
loop_
_entity_poly.entity_id
_entity_poly.type
_entity_poly.pdbx_seq_one_letter_code
_entity_poly.pdbx_strand_id
1 'polypeptide(L)'
;MYSRQQESYGQQWVHGSHNDRIQVKAKNANTIVIQGNLFKWLYGHNVTGSTDLIQLVSDTVDELTHVFDALTPTNDELDNIKQGLFKIHRIDLNKAILFADKQQAQVYLAKIKEHGTYPRRKKETQDNGTYFGLRSTRTTLLYYHKGTEVSTHKKQHKRITAELQAYADCMVRCEVRLYSQHLRDNNLNYGHVWDHDLVVKTVDDQHALLNLPAPIA
;
A
#
# COMPACT_ATOMS: atom_id res chain seq x y z
N MET A 1 -3.97 -43.75 -12.40
CA MET A 1 -4.15 -42.29 -12.25
C MET A 1 -2.94 -41.74 -11.53
N TYR A 2 -2.00 -41.12 -12.25
CA TYR A 2 -0.81 -40.51 -11.64
C TYR A 2 -1.21 -39.18 -10.99
N SER A 3 -0.89 -39.05 -9.70
CA SER A 3 -0.95 -37.79 -8.96
C SER A 3 0.02 -36.81 -9.63
N ARG A 4 -0.46 -35.71 -10.20
CA ARG A 4 0.41 -34.61 -10.66
C ARG A 4 1.13 -34.07 -9.43
N GLN A 5 2.43 -34.31 -9.33
CA GLN A 5 3.28 -33.60 -8.39
C GLN A 5 3.04 -32.10 -8.60
N GLN A 6 2.66 -31.40 -7.54
CA GLN A 6 2.66 -29.93 -7.56
C GLN A 6 4.11 -29.49 -7.74
N GLU A 7 4.44 -29.01 -8.94
CA GLU A 7 5.67 -28.27 -9.15
C GLU A 7 5.62 -27.02 -8.27
N SER A 8 6.40 -27.04 -7.18
CA SER A 8 6.56 -25.88 -6.32
C SER A 8 7.62 -24.98 -6.94
N TYR A 9 7.17 -24.00 -7.71
CA TYR A 9 8.05 -22.97 -8.25
C TYR A 9 8.57 -22.07 -7.12
N GLY A 10 9.89 -21.87 -7.10
CA GLY A 10 10.56 -21.02 -6.14
C GLY A 10 10.08 -19.58 -6.21
N GLN A 11 10.05 -18.90 -5.08
CA GLN A 11 9.82 -17.46 -5.03
C GLN A 11 11.00 -16.72 -5.68
N GLN A 12 10.71 -15.68 -6.44
CA GLN A 12 11.72 -14.79 -7.02
C GLN A 12 11.50 -13.33 -6.58
N TRP A 13 12.61 -12.64 -6.31
CA TRP A 13 12.63 -11.20 -6.10
C TRP A 13 12.88 -10.52 -7.44
N VAL A 14 11.91 -9.74 -7.88
CA VAL A 14 11.99 -8.98 -9.13
C VAL A 14 12.40 -7.57 -8.81
N HIS A 15 13.53 -7.14 -9.39
CA HIS A 15 13.97 -5.77 -9.32
C HIS A 15 13.23 -4.94 -10.34
N GLY A 16 12.62 -3.86 -9.89
CA GLY A 16 12.10 -2.84 -10.80
C GLY A 16 13.25 -1.99 -11.31
N SER A 17 12.95 -1.16 -12.31
CA SER A 17 13.87 -0.19 -12.89
C SER A 17 14.53 0.75 -11.85
N HIS A 18 13.99 0.80 -10.63
CA HIS A 18 14.45 1.66 -9.54
C HIS A 18 15.02 0.89 -8.33
N ASN A 19 15.36 -0.39 -8.47
CA ASN A 19 15.91 -1.26 -7.39
C ASN A 19 15.00 -1.45 -6.17
N ASP A 20 13.78 -0.94 -6.23
CA ASP A 20 12.67 -1.49 -5.47
C ASP A 20 12.37 -2.90 -5.95
N ARG A 21 11.86 -3.73 -5.05
CA ARG A 21 11.63 -5.15 -5.34
C ARG A 21 10.23 -5.54 -4.98
N ILE A 22 9.62 -6.31 -5.88
CA ILE A 22 8.42 -7.08 -5.59
C ILE A 22 8.79 -8.56 -5.57
N GLN A 23 7.99 -9.33 -4.86
CA GLN A 23 8.10 -10.77 -4.74
C GLN A 23 7.06 -11.37 -5.67
N VAL A 24 7.51 -12.22 -6.59
CA VAL A 24 6.64 -12.98 -7.50
C VAL A 24 6.82 -14.46 -7.20
N LYS A 25 5.71 -15.17 -7.06
CA LYS A 25 5.69 -16.61 -6.81
C LYS A 25 4.62 -17.26 -7.65
N ALA A 26 4.97 -18.25 -8.47
CA ALA A 26 3.98 -19.12 -9.08
C ALA A 26 3.35 -20.01 -8.00
N LYS A 27 2.02 -19.99 -7.94
CA LYS A 27 1.20 -20.83 -7.07
C LYS A 27 0.82 -22.14 -7.76
N ASN A 28 0.60 -22.07 -9.06
CA ASN A 28 0.39 -23.19 -9.99
C ASN A 28 0.64 -22.67 -11.42
N ALA A 29 0.42 -23.53 -12.43
CA ALA A 29 0.67 -23.21 -13.83
C ALA A 29 -0.03 -21.93 -14.34
N ASN A 30 -1.19 -21.56 -13.77
CA ASN A 30 -2.02 -20.46 -14.27
C ASN A 30 -2.26 -19.40 -13.18
N THR A 31 -1.42 -19.35 -12.14
CA THR A 31 -1.61 -18.39 -11.06
C THR A 31 -0.29 -17.97 -10.47
N ILE A 32 -0.02 -16.67 -10.50
CA ILE A 32 1.05 -16.04 -9.74
C ILE A 32 0.51 -15.28 -8.54
N VAL A 33 1.34 -15.12 -7.53
CA VAL A 33 1.13 -14.25 -6.39
C VAL A 33 2.20 -13.16 -6.45
N ILE A 34 1.74 -11.92 -6.43
CA ILE A 34 2.60 -10.74 -6.41
C ILE A 34 2.47 -10.08 -5.04
N GLN A 35 3.60 -9.80 -4.39
CA GLN A 35 3.66 -9.14 -3.10
C GLN A 35 4.69 -8.01 -3.12
N GLY A 36 4.30 -6.84 -2.61
CA GLY A 36 5.18 -5.68 -2.50
C GLY A 36 4.42 -4.38 -2.71
N ASN A 37 5.17 -3.29 -2.90
CA ASN A 37 4.58 -1.99 -3.25
C ASN A 37 4.67 -1.80 -4.77
N LEU A 38 3.57 -2.12 -5.47
CA LEU A 38 3.51 -2.08 -6.94
C LEU A 38 3.77 -0.68 -7.50
N PHE A 39 3.13 0.33 -6.91
CA PHE A 39 3.31 1.72 -7.34
C PHE A 39 4.77 2.14 -7.21
N LYS A 40 5.40 1.84 -6.07
CA LYS A 40 6.80 2.15 -5.86
C LYS A 40 7.73 1.42 -6.84
N TRP A 41 7.41 0.17 -7.16
CA TRP A 41 8.18 -0.64 -8.10
C TRP A 41 8.13 -0.09 -9.54
N LEU A 42 6.96 0.41 -9.97
CA LEU A 42 6.77 1.03 -11.28
C LEU A 42 7.38 2.45 -11.36
N TYR A 43 7.17 3.26 -10.32
CA TYR A 43 7.43 4.70 -10.38
C TYR A 43 8.70 5.16 -9.63
N GLY A 44 9.29 4.29 -8.80
CA GLY A 44 10.53 4.55 -8.05
C GLY A 44 10.39 5.42 -6.80
N HIS A 45 9.15 5.69 -6.37
CA HIS A 45 8.79 6.38 -5.13
C HIS A 45 7.35 6.03 -4.71
N ASN A 46 6.96 6.37 -3.49
CA ASN A 46 5.57 6.26 -3.03
C ASN A 46 5.09 7.52 -2.30
N VAL A 47 5.62 8.70 -2.65
CA VAL A 47 5.15 9.99 -2.10
C VAL A 47 3.74 10.32 -2.60
N THR A 48 3.45 10.03 -3.85
CA THR A 48 2.10 10.04 -4.41
C THR A 48 1.56 8.61 -4.52
N GLY A 49 0.41 8.45 -5.17
CA GLY A 49 -0.22 7.17 -5.47
C GLY A 49 -1.31 7.34 -6.51
N SER A 50 -2.02 6.26 -6.81
CA SER A 50 -3.23 6.25 -7.62
C SER A 50 -4.33 5.49 -6.89
N THR A 51 -5.59 5.88 -7.10
CA THR A 51 -6.76 5.09 -6.71
C THR A 51 -7.19 4.11 -7.80
N ASP A 52 -6.62 4.21 -9.01
CA ASP A 52 -6.89 3.28 -10.11
C ASP A 52 -6.12 1.98 -9.89
N LEU A 53 -6.73 1.06 -9.14
CA LEU A 53 -6.15 -0.23 -8.81
C LEU A 53 -6.03 -1.12 -10.04
N ILE A 54 -6.98 -1.04 -10.97
CA ILE A 54 -7.02 -1.86 -12.17
C ILE A 54 -5.86 -1.50 -13.08
N GLN A 55 -5.65 -0.20 -13.33
CA GLN A 55 -4.51 0.26 -14.11
C GLN A 55 -3.18 -0.12 -13.44
N LEU A 56 -3.07 0.09 -12.12
CA LEU A 56 -1.85 -0.25 -11.38
C LEU A 56 -1.47 -1.74 -11.51
N VAL A 57 -2.45 -2.63 -11.42
CA VAL A 57 -2.22 -4.08 -11.56
C VAL A 57 -1.93 -4.44 -13.02
N SER A 58 -2.64 -3.83 -13.98
CA SER A 58 -2.42 -4.04 -15.41
C SER A 58 -1.00 -3.66 -15.82
N ASP A 59 -0.54 -2.46 -15.45
CA ASP A 59 0.82 -1.97 -15.71
C ASP A 59 1.87 -2.89 -15.06
N THR A 60 1.58 -3.36 -13.85
CA THR A 60 2.48 -4.31 -13.15
C THR A 60 2.61 -5.61 -13.92
N VAL A 61 1.50 -6.16 -14.44
CA VAL A 61 1.52 -7.42 -15.19
C VAL A 61 2.25 -7.24 -16.52
N ASP A 62 1.98 -6.14 -17.24
CA ASP A 62 2.66 -5.79 -18.49
C ASP A 62 4.19 -5.75 -18.30
N GLU A 63 4.67 -4.99 -17.32
CA GLU A 63 6.09 -4.92 -16.97
C GLU A 63 6.67 -6.28 -16.55
N LEU A 64 5.91 -7.13 -15.86
CA LEU A 64 6.36 -8.48 -15.53
C LEU A 64 6.51 -9.38 -16.77
N THR A 65 5.74 -9.18 -17.83
CA THR A 65 5.91 -9.94 -19.10
C THR A 65 7.23 -9.61 -19.79
N HIS A 66 7.73 -8.39 -19.61
CA HIS A 66 9.05 -7.99 -20.11
C HIS A 66 10.21 -8.51 -19.25
N VAL A 67 9.95 -8.86 -17.98
CA VAL A 67 10.95 -9.42 -17.07
C VAL A 67 11.03 -10.95 -17.19
N PHE A 68 9.90 -11.61 -17.45
CA PHE A 68 9.80 -13.06 -17.47
C PHE A 68 9.29 -13.56 -18.81
N ASP A 69 10.19 -14.10 -19.64
CA ASP A 69 9.81 -14.71 -20.94
C ASP A 69 8.77 -15.84 -20.79
N ALA A 70 8.72 -16.50 -19.63
CA ALA A 70 7.75 -17.56 -19.34
C ALA A 70 6.35 -17.02 -18.99
N LEU A 71 6.22 -15.73 -18.65
CA LEU A 71 4.93 -15.11 -18.32
C LEU A 71 4.25 -14.64 -19.60
N THR A 72 3.44 -15.52 -20.19
CA THR A 72 2.74 -15.29 -21.44
C THR A 72 1.21 -15.29 -21.22
N PRO A 73 0.65 -14.25 -20.59
CA PRO A 73 -0.78 -14.18 -20.33
C PRO A 73 -1.55 -14.16 -21.65
N THR A 74 -2.65 -14.90 -21.70
CA THR A 74 -3.60 -14.89 -22.82
C THR A 74 -4.38 -13.57 -22.86
N ASN A 75 -4.96 -13.24 -24.01
CA ASN A 75 -5.85 -12.08 -24.13
C ASN A 75 -7.00 -12.13 -23.11
N ASP A 76 -7.60 -13.31 -22.92
CA ASP A 76 -8.66 -13.51 -21.93
C ASP A 76 -8.17 -13.23 -20.49
N GLU A 77 -6.95 -13.63 -20.13
CA GLU A 77 -6.36 -13.31 -18.82
C GLU A 77 -6.09 -11.81 -18.65
N LEU A 78 -5.60 -11.14 -19.69
CA LEU A 78 -5.42 -9.68 -19.68
C LEU A 78 -6.74 -8.94 -19.54
N ASP A 79 -7.78 -9.39 -20.24
CA ASP A 79 -9.12 -8.80 -20.13
C ASP A 79 -9.74 -9.09 -18.76
N ASN A 80 -9.52 -10.27 -18.19
CA ASN A 80 -9.91 -10.58 -16.81
C ASN A 80 -9.22 -9.63 -15.81
N ILE A 81 -7.95 -9.30 -16.00
CA ILE A 81 -7.22 -8.33 -15.16
C ILE A 81 -7.84 -6.93 -15.29
N LYS A 82 -8.12 -6.48 -16.51
CA LYS A 82 -8.78 -5.18 -16.78
C LYS A 82 -10.20 -5.11 -16.22
N GLN A 83 -10.87 -6.24 -16.10
CA GLN A 83 -12.18 -6.35 -15.44
C GLN A 83 -12.06 -6.52 -13.92
N GLY A 84 -10.85 -6.53 -13.35
CA GLY A 84 -10.64 -6.65 -11.90
C GLY A 84 -10.87 -8.04 -11.33
N LEU A 85 -10.81 -9.08 -12.18
CA LEU A 85 -11.01 -10.49 -11.81
C LEU A 85 -9.75 -11.11 -11.20
N PHE A 86 -9.16 -10.42 -10.23
CA PHE A 86 -8.01 -10.87 -9.45
C PHE A 86 -8.27 -10.75 -7.95
N LYS A 87 -7.59 -11.58 -7.16
CA LYS A 87 -7.76 -11.62 -5.70
C LYS A 87 -6.78 -10.70 -4.99
N ILE A 88 -7.28 -9.95 -4.02
CA ILE A 88 -6.49 -9.08 -3.15
C ILE A 88 -6.35 -9.76 -1.79
N HIS A 89 -5.11 -9.99 -1.37
CA HIS A 89 -4.78 -10.56 -0.07
C HIS A 89 -4.40 -9.50 0.97
N ARG A 90 -3.92 -8.35 0.52
CA ARG A 90 -3.65 -7.17 1.35
C ARG A 90 -3.68 -5.95 0.46
N ILE A 91 -4.20 -4.85 0.99
CA ILE A 91 -4.13 -3.54 0.34
C ILE A 91 -3.82 -2.49 1.41
N ASP A 92 -2.90 -1.58 1.07
CA ASP A 92 -2.51 -0.46 1.94
C ASP A 92 -3.02 0.82 1.27
N LEU A 93 -4.09 1.38 1.82
CA LEU A 93 -4.69 2.63 1.34
C LEU A 93 -4.04 3.80 2.06
N ASN A 94 -3.94 4.96 1.41
CA ASN A 94 -3.29 6.12 2.01
C ASN A 94 -4.05 7.42 1.78
N LYS A 95 -3.96 8.31 2.77
CA LYS A 95 -4.41 9.70 2.71
C LYS A 95 -3.25 10.61 3.10
N ALA A 96 -3.02 11.61 2.27
CA ALA A 96 -2.10 12.71 2.58
C ALA A 96 -2.84 13.75 3.42
N ILE A 97 -2.41 13.93 4.68
CA ILE A 97 -2.86 15.03 5.51
C ILE A 97 -1.83 16.14 5.34
N LEU A 98 -2.21 17.16 4.57
CA LEU A 98 -1.31 18.25 4.17
C LEU A 98 -1.41 19.42 5.14
N PHE A 99 -0.26 20.01 5.40
CA PHE A 99 -0.07 21.19 6.24
C PHE A 99 0.58 22.31 5.43
N ALA A 100 0.57 23.53 5.96
CA ALA A 100 1.23 24.65 5.31
C ALA A 100 2.75 24.46 5.23
N ASP A 101 3.33 23.79 6.23
CA ASP A 101 4.76 23.57 6.33
C ASP A 101 5.11 22.29 7.12
N LYS A 102 6.40 21.96 7.11
CA LYS A 102 6.98 20.81 7.81
C LYS A 102 6.81 20.84 9.32
N GLN A 103 6.92 22.02 9.93
CA GLN A 103 6.82 22.16 11.38
C GLN A 103 5.41 21.82 11.84
N GLN A 104 4.38 22.30 11.14
CA GLN A 104 2.98 22.00 11.43
C GLN A 104 2.67 20.51 11.24
N ALA A 105 3.17 19.88 10.17
CA ALA A 105 3.03 18.44 9.96
C ALA A 105 3.65 17.64 11.12
N GLN A 106 4.85 18.02 11.58
CA GLN A 106 5.52 17.37 12.71
C GLN A 106 4.79 17.59 14.04
N VAL A 107 4.28 18.81 14.30
CA VAL A 107 3.46 19.11 15.48
C VAL A 107 2.19 18.28 15.49
N TYR A 108 1.51 18.12 14.35
CA TYR A 108 0.34 17.27 14.24
C TYR A 108 0.67 15.80 14.54
N LEU A 109 1.76 15.27 13.98
CA LEU A 109 2.20 13.90 14.29
C LEU A 109 2.56 13.74 15.79
N ALA A 110 3.21 14.73 16.41
CA ALA A 110 3.52 14.70 17.84
C ALA A 110 2.23 14.61 18.68
N LYS A 111 1.20 15.38 18.34
CA LYS A 111 -0.13 15.28 18.98
C LYS A 111 -0.73 13.87 18.86
N ILE A 112 -0.60 13.23 17.70
CA ILE A 112 -1.03 11.82 17.53
C ILE A 112 -0.24 10.89 18.44
N LYS A 113 1.09 11.03 18.46
CA LYS A 113 1.99 10.21 19.29
C LYS A 113 1.61 10.30 20.78
N GLU A 114 1.45 11.52 21.28
CA GLU A 114 1.17 11.79 22.69
C GLU A 114 -0.28 11.44 23.06
N HIS A 115 -1.24 11.96 22.31
CA HIS A 115 -2.65 11.97 22.74
C HIS A 115 -3.60 11.19 21.85
N GLY A 116 -3.17 10.76 20.66
CA GLY A 116 -4.02 10.00 19.74
C GLY A 116 -4.57 8.73 20.39
N THR A 117 -5.87 8.50 20.23
CA THR A 117 -6.54 7.25 20.63
C THR A 117 -7.43 6.75 19.49
N TYR A 118 -7.74 5.46 19.51
CA TYR A 118 -8.53 4.84 18.46
C TYR A 118 -9.46 3.76 19.04
N PRO A 119 -10.74 3.71 18.64
CA PRO A 119 -11.69 2.75 19.20
C PRO A 119 -11.23 1.30 19.07
N ARG A 120 -11.18 0.58 20.20
CA ARG A 120 -10.85 -0.86 20.27
C ARG A 120 -9.49 -1.23 19.65
N ARG A 121 -8.55 -0.29 19.51
CA ARG A 121 -7.21 -0.53 18.96
C ARG A 121 -6.15 -0.02 19.92
N LYS A 122 -5.17 -0.87 20.22
CA LYS A 122 -3.99 -0.48 20.99
C LYS A 122 -3.13 0.49 20.18
N LYS A 123 -2.71 1.60 20.80
CA LYS A 123 -1.68 2.51 20.27
C LYS A 123 -0.28 1.94 20.53
N GLU A 124 0.56 1.93 19.51
CA GLU A 124 1.98 1.57 19.59
C GLU A 124 2.79 2.65 18.84
N THR A 125 3.58 3.44 19.55
CA THR A 125 4.42 4.50 18.97
C THR A 125 5.83 3.98 18.73
N GLN A 126 6.36 4.25 17.54
CA GLN A 126 7.74 4.03 17.14
C GLN A 126 8.37 5.38 16.75
N ASP A 127 9.69 5.40 16.54
CA ASP A 127 10.43 6.64 16.24
C ASP A 127 9.85 7.36 15.01
N ASN A 128 9.51 6.62 13.96
CA ASN A 128 9.02 7.17 12.70
C ASN A 128 7.49 7.41 12.64
N GLY A 129 6.70 6.90 13.58
CA GLY A 129 5.24 7.01 13.49
C GLY A 129 4.46 6.32 14.60
N THR A 130 3.13 6.37 14.51
CA THR A 130 2.21 5.77 15.47
C THR A 130 1.29 4.79 14.79
N TYR A 131 1.25 3.58 15.32
CA TYR A 131 0.36 2.52 14.88
C TYR A 131 -0.85 2.39 15.80
N PHE A 132 -1.99 2.08 15.21
CA PHE A 132 -3.17 1.60 15.93
C PHE A 132 -3.51 0.19 15.44
N GLY A 133 -3.41 -0.79 16.35
CA GLY A 133 -3.59 -2.20 16.03
C GLY A 133 -2.44 -2.79 15.19
N LEU A 134 -1.19 -2.50 15.55
CA LEU A 134 0.01 -3.01 14.86
C LEU A 134 0.00 -4.53 14.68
N ARG A 135 -0.48 -5.26 15.70
CA ARG A 135 -0.55 -6.73 15.70
C ARG A 135 -1.87 -7.30 15.16
N SER A 136 -2.72 -6.47 14.56
CA SER A 136 -3.99 -6.93 14.01
C SER A 136 -3.79 -7.79 12.77
N THR A 137 -4.57 -8.87 12.66
CA THR A 137 -4.70 -9.67 11.45
C THR A 137 -5.78 -9.17 10.49
N ARG A 138 -6.45 -8.05 10.83
CA ARG A 138 -7.60 -7.50 10.08
C ARG A 138 -7.30 -6.13 9.50
N THR A 139 -6.94 -5.18 10.37
CA THR A 139 -6.68 -3.79 9.96
C THR A 139 -5.64 -3.15 10.84
N THR A 140 -4.71 -2.40 10.27
CA THR A 140 -3.76 -1.56 11.01
C THR A 140 -3.83 -0.14 10.46
N LEU A 141 -3.84 0.85 11.35
CA LEU A 141 -3.63 2.23 10.95
C LEU A 141 -2.21 2.66 11.32
N LEU A 142 -1.59 3.48 10.48
CA LEU A 142 -0.28 4.05 10.70
C LEU A 142 -0.29 5.53 10.32
N TYR A 143 0.24 6.35 11.22
CA TYR A 143 0.50 7.78 10.99
C TYR A 143 1.99 8.05 11.06
N TYR A 144 2.55 8.71 10.05
CA TYR A 144 3.97 9.07 10.03
C TYR A 144 4.22 10.32 9.17
N HIS A 145 5.34 10.99 9.45
CA HIS A 145 5.76 12.16 8.69
C HIS A 145 6.48 11.70 7.42
N LYS A 146 5.89 11.97 6.25
CA LYS A 146 6.35 11.39 4.99
C LYS A 146 7.71 11.94 4.57
N GLY A 147 7.96 13.24 4.75
CA GLY A 147 9.24 13.86 4.41
C GLY A 147 10.43 13.30 5.19
N THR A 148 10.22 12.96 6.48
CA THR A 148 11.24 12.27 7.29
C THR A 148 11.47 10.85 6.79
N GLU A 149 10.41 10.10 6.48
CA GLU A 149 10.54 8.74 5.94
C GLU A 149 11.33 8.73 4.63
N VAL A 150 11.02 9.64 3.71
CA VAL A 150 11.75 9.77 2.44
C VAL A 150 13.22 10.13 2.68
N SER A 151 13.48 11.07 3.58
CA SER A 151 14.83 11.51 3.92
C SER A 151 15.69 10.42 4.57
N THR A 152 15.09 9.57 5.41
CA THR A 152 15.78 8.47 6.09
C THR A 152 16.01 7.29 5.13
N HIS A 153 15.08 7.05 4.21
CA HIS A 153 15.12 5.94 3.27
C HIS A 153 15.49 6.35 1.84
N LYS A 154 16.36 7.36 1.66
CA LYS A 154 16.78 7.89 0.34
C LYS A 154 17.17 6.81 -0.68
N LYS A 155 17.86 5.75 -0.25
CA LYS A 155 18.26 4.63 -1.14
C LYS A 155 17.07 3.88 -1.73
N GLN A 156 15.92 3.94 -1.06
CA GLN A 156 14.68 3.32 -1.47
C GLN A 156 13.77 4.28 -2.24
N HIS A 157 14.13 5.55 -2.43
CA HIS A 157 13.31 6.52 -3.17
C HIS A 157 14.17 7.20 -4.22
N LYS A 158 14.40 6.53 -5.36
CA LYS A 158 15.39 6.96 -6.36
C LYS A 158 14.95 8.12 -7.24
N ARG A 159 13.65 8.38 -7.33
CA ARG A 159 13.06 9.45 -8.17
C ARG A 159 12.36 10.51 -7.34
N ILE A 160 12.94 10.89 -6.21
CA ILE A 160 12.44 12.01 -5.41
C ILE A 160 12.99 13.29 -5.99
N THR A 161 12.13 14.05 -6.64
CA THR A 161 12.42 15.42 -7.05
C THR A 161 12.34 16.36 -5.85
N ALA A 162 12.83 17.59 -6.01
CA ALA A 162 12.70 18.61 -4.99
C ALA A 162 11.23 18.93 -4.69
N GLU A 163 10.36 18.92 -5.70
CA GLU A 163 8.92 19.15 -5.53
C GLU A 163 8.27 18.01 -4.73
N LEU A 164 8.62 16.75 -5.03
CA LEU A 164 8.11 15.60 -4.28
C LEU A 164 8.60 15.60 -2.83
N GLN A 165 9.85 16.01 -2.59
CA GLN A 165 10.38 16.16 -1.24
C GLN A 165 9.64 17.26 -0.48
N ALA A 166 9.45 18.44 -1.09
CA ALA A 166 8.71 19.55 -0.49
C ALA A 166 7.26 19.16 -0.18
N TYR A 167 6.60 18.46 -1.08
CA TYR A 167 5.26 17.92 -0.87
C TYR A 167 5.22 16.90 0.28
N ALA A 168 6.20 15.99 0.35
CA ALA A 168 6.32 15.02 1.43
C ALA A 168 6.62 15.68 2.80
N ASP A 169 7.41 16.75 2.81
CA ASP A 169 7.73 17.50 4.02
C ASP A 169 6.52 18.20 4.63
N CYS A 170 5.49 18.52 3.84
CA CYS A 170 4.23 19.07 4.35
C CYS A 170 3.19 18.00 4.71
N MET A 171 3.57 16.71 4.74
CA MET A 171 2.61 15.60 4.81
C MET A 171 2.79 14.74 6.07
N VAL A 172 1.69 14.56 6.80
CA VAL A 172 1.48 13.35 7.62
C VAL A 172 0.67 12.36 6.81
N ARG A 173 1.22 11.17 6.58
CA ARG A 173 0.49 10.11 5.90
C ARG A 173 -0.33 9.32 6.91
N CYS A 174 -1.62 9.19 6.62
CA CYS A 174 -2.48 8.16 7.18
C CYS A 174 -2.44 6.94 6.25
N GLU A 175 -2.02 5.78 6.75
CA GLU A 175 -2.01 4.52 6.02
C GLU A 175 -2.95 3.53 6.70
N VAL A 176 -3.91 3.02 5.93
CA VAL A 176 -4.90 2.03 6.35
C VAL A 176 -4.57 0.71 5.67
N ARG A 177 -4.03 -0.24 6.44
CA ARG A 177 -3.69 -1.57 5.96
C ARG A 177 -4.85 -2.51 6.19
N LEU A 178 -5.38 -3.10 5.13
CA LEU A 178 -6.43 -4.11 5.18
C LEU A 178 -5.83 -5.47 4.84
N TYR A 179 -5.98 -6.42 5.75
CA TYR A 179 -5.44 -7.78 5.58
C TYR A 179 -6.53 -8.76 5.10
N SER A 180 -6.09 -9.91 4.62
CA SER A 180 -6.94 -10.90 3.94
C SER A 180 -8.22 -11.27 4.71
N GLN A 181 -8.16 -11.34 6.05
CA GLN A 181 -9.35 -11.69 6.84
C GLN A 181 -10.40 -10.57 6.80
N HIS A 182 -9.99 -9.30 6.91
CA HIS A 182 -10.90 -8.18 6.76
C HIS A 182 -11.47 -8.12 5.35
N LEU A 183 -10.63 -8.31 4.33
CA LEU A 183 -11.06 -8.23 2.94
C LEU A 183 -12.14 -9.27 2.61
N ARG A 184 -11.94 -10.54 3.02
CA ARG A 184 -12.93 -11.60 2.76
C ARG A 184 -14.23 -11.37 3.51
N ASP A 185 -14.17 -11.04 4.79
CA ASP A 185 -15.37 -10.91 5.63
C ASP A 185 -16.25 -9.72 5.20
N ASN A 186 -15.69 -8.78 4.43
CA ASN A 186 -16.41 -7.60 3.91
C ASN A 186 -16.61 -7.64 2.39
N ASN A 187 -16.33 -8.77 1.72
CA ASN A 187 -16.42 -8.91 0.26
C ASN A 187 -15.57 -7.90 -0.55
N LEU A 188 -14.43 -7.49 0.01
CA LEU A 188 -13.47 -6.53 -0.59
C LEU A 188 -12.25 -7.22 -1.22
N ASN A 189 -12.27 -8.54 -1.36
CA ASN A 189 -11.10 -9.33 -1.76
C ASN A 189 -10.93 -9.47 -3.28
N TYR A 190 -11.65 -8.71 -4.11
CA TYR A 190 -11.53 -8.70 -5.57
C TYR A 190 -11.25 -7.31 -6.10
N GLY A 191 -10.45 -7.22 -7.17
CA GLY A 191 -10.04 -5.97 -7.82
C GLY A 191 -11.20 -5.07 -8.22
N HIS A 192 -12.19 -5.64 -8.89
CA HIS A 192 -13.36 -4.91 -9.44
C HIS A 192 -14.26 -4.25 -8.39
N VAL A 193 -14.05 -4.55 -7.10
CA VAL A 193 -14.79 -3.92 -6.00
C VAL A 193 -14.22 -2.53 -5.66
N TRP A 194 -12.95 -2.27 -6.02
CA TRP A 194 -12.24 -1.06 -5.63
C TRP A 194 -12.31 0.02 -6.71
N ASP A 195 -13.27 0.93 -6.56
CA ASP A 195 -13.31 2.20 -7.28
C ASP A 195 -12.70 3.35 -6.45
N HIS A 196 -12.62 4.54 -7.06
CA HIS A 196 -12.11 5.73 -6.40
C HIS A 196 -12.86 6.07 -5.11
N ASP A 197 -14.19 6.06 -5.17
CA ASP A 197 -15.04 6.47 -4.06
C ASP A 197 -14.90 5.53 -2.86
N LEU A 198 -14.83 4.21 -3.09
CA LEU A 198 -14.61 3.24 -2.03
C LEU A 198 -13.23 3.41 -1.38
N VAL A 199 -12.19 3.69 -2.16
CA VAL A 199 -10.85 3.98 -1.62
C VAL A 199 -10.89 5.20 -0.71
N VAL A 200 -11.45 6.32 -1.19
CA VAL A 200 -11.53 7.58 -0.42
C VAL A 200 -12.36 7.37 0.83
N LYS A 201 -13.58 6.83 0.69
CA LYS A 201 -14.49 6.57 1.81
C LYS A 201 -13.85 5.67 2.86
N THR A 202 -13.18 4.60 2.46
CA THR A 202 -12.56 3.65 3.41
C THR A 202 -11.48 4.33 4.24
N VAL A 203 -10.62 5.14 3.61
CA VAL A 203 -9.55 5.84 4.35
C VAL A 203 -10.12 6.95 5.21
N ASP A 204 -11.10 7.69 4.73
CA ASP A 204 -11.75 8.76 5.48
C ASP A 204 -12.51 8.24 6.70
N ASP A 205 -13.28 7.16 6.55
CA ASP A 205 -13.98 6.52 7.66
C ASP A 205 -13.00 6.02 8.73
N GLN A 206 -11.87 5.44 8.33
CA GLN A 206 -10.85 5.01 9.30
C GLN A 206 -10.13 6.22 9.92
N HIS A 207 -9.83 7.26 9.15
CA HIS A 207 -9.19 8.46 9.69
C HIS A 207 -10.10 9.18 10.69
N ALA A 208 -11.41 9.27 10.42
CA ALA A 208 -12.39 9.92 11.27
C ALA A 208 -12.53 9.28 12.67
N LEU A 209 -12.12 8.02 12.82
CA LEU A 209 -12.10 7.32 14.11
C LEU A 209 -10.88 7.69 14.98
N LEU A 210 -9.89 8.39 14.44
CA LEU A 210 -8.78 8.92 15.21
C LEU A 210 -9.30 10.03 16.13
N ASN A 211 -9.20 9.81 17.44
CA ASN A 211 -9.54 10.82 18.43
C ASN A 211 -8.28 11.55 18.88
N LEU A 212 -8.31 12.87 18.75
CA LEU A 212 -7.35 13.79 19.36
C LEU A 212 -8.09 14.63 20.42
N PRO A 213 -7.45 14.96 21.54
CA PRO A 213 -8.05 15.85 22.53
C PRO A 213 -8.33 17.21 21.88
N ALA A 214 -9.39 17.88 22.35
CA ALA A 214 -9.68 19.25 21.95
C ALA A 214 -8.48 20.15 22.29
N PRO A 215 -8.19 21.17 21.45
CA PRO A 215 -7.24 22.20 21.83
C PRO A 215 -7.65 22.80 23.19
N ILE A 216 -6.70 22.93 24.12
CA ILE A 216 -6.94 23.70 25.34
C ILE A 216 -7.08 25.16 24.89
N ALA A 217 -8.24 25.75 25.19
CA ALA A 217 -8.55 27.15 24.91
C ALA A 217 -7.71 28.10 25.78
#